data_AF-A0A2E9VT12-F1
#
_entry.id   AF-A0A2E9VT12-F1
#
_cell.length_a   1.000
_cell.length_b   1.000
_cell.length_c   1.000
_cell.angle_alpha   90.00
_cell.angle_beta   90.00
_cell.angle_gamma   90.00
#
_symmetry.space_group_name_H-M   'P 1'
#
loop_
_entity.id
_entity.type
_entity.pdbx_description
1 polymer ?
#
loop_
_entity_poly.entity_id
_entity_poly.type
_entity_poly.pdbx_seq_one_letter_code
_entity_poly.pdbx_strand_id
1 'polypeptide(L)'
;MLDTLLPVQDRKVVFAEEEQHREHFIETRESADIRWLLKNSVKNGMNKADVNRVLGEDGEREFNDSNLLANEGLYRADDKVYRWGPDRDGNSYMLVFRDGHLINFENFSDEWDE
;
A
#
# COMPACT_ATOMS: atom_id res chain seq x y z
N MET A 1 -12.18 6.17 25.20
CA MET A 1 -11.59 5.98 23.86
C MET A 1 -10.10 6.05 24.03
N LEU A 2 -9.42 4.90 23.92
CA LEU A 2 -7.96 4.80 24.10
C LEU A 2 -7.31 5.22 22.78
N ASP A 3 -6.85 6.46 22.72
CA ASP A 3 -5.83 6.87 21.74
C ASP A 3 -4.54 6.13 22.09
N THR A 4 -4.31 4.99 21.44
CA THR A 4 -3.06 4.23 21.57
C THR A 4 -1.98 4.95 20.78
N LEU A 5 -1.55 6.10 21.30
CA LEU A 5 -0.37 6.81 20.83
C LEU A 5 0.85 5.95 21.17
N LEU A 6 1.39 5.25 20.17
CA LEU A 6 2.67 4.54 20.30
C LEU A 6 3.71 5.47 20.95
N PRO A 7 4.53 4.96 21.89
CA PRO A 7 5.63 5.70 22.50
C PRO A 7 6.50 6.37 21.42
N VAL A 8 7.02 7.57 21.74
CA VAL A 8 7.85 8.36 20.80
C VAL A 8 9.07 7.58 20.31
N GLN A 9 9.60 6.68 21.13
CA GLN A 9 10.71 5.79 20.79
C GLN A 9 10.33 4.82 19.65
N ASP A 10 9.16 4.19 19.76
CA ASP A 10 8.69 3.19 18.80
C ASP A 10 8.36 3.82 17.45
N ARG A 11 7.83 5.05 17.43
CA ARG A 11 7.61 5.79 16.18
C ARG A 11 8.90 6.05 15.42
N LYS A 12 9.98 6.45 16.12
CA LYS A 12 11.28 6.71 15.48
C LYS A 12 11.87 5.47 14.82
N VAL A 13 11.68 4.31 15.44
CA VAL A 13 12.14 3.03 14.88
C VAL A 13 11.34 2.69 13.61
N VAL A 14 10.01 2.78 13.65
CA VAL A 14 9.16 2.51 12.49
C VAL A 14 9.49 3.44 11.32
N PHE A 15 9.75 4.72 11.55
CA PHE A 15 10.14 5.65 10.48
C PHE A 15 11.51 5.33 9.87
N ALA A 16 12.47 4.85 10.68
CA ALA A 16 13.78 4.46 10.17
C ALA A 16 13.71 3.16 9.36
N GLU A 17 12.91 2.19 9.80
CA GLU A 17 12.65 0.95 9.06
C GLU A 17 11.87 1.22 7.76
N GLU A 18 10.86 2.09 7.80
CA GLU A 18 10.13 2.53 6.61
C GLU A 18 11.08 3.15 5.57
N GLU A 19 11.96 4.05 5.98
CA GLU A 19 12.91 4.67 5.05
C GLU A 19 13.89 3.64 4.46
N GLN A 20 14.43 2.75 5.30
CA GLN A 20 15.34 1.70 4.85
C GLN A 20 14.69 0.79 3.80
N HIS A 21 13.47 0.31 4.06
CA HIS A 21 12.74 -0.54 3.11
C HIS A 21 12.38 0.23 1.84
N ARG A 22 12.03 1.52 1.96
CA ARG A 22 11.75 2.37 0.80
C ARG A 22 12.97 2.55 -0.09
N GLU A 23 14.10 2.96 0.48
CA GLU A 23 15.37 3.15 -0.24
C GLU A 23 15.79 1.84 -0.92
N HIS A 24 15.77 0.73 -0.18
CA HIS A 24 16.16 -0.57 -0.71
C HIS A 24 15.23 -1.03 -1.84
N PHE A 25 13.91 -0.85 -1.73
CA PHE A 25 12.98 -1.17 -2.80
C PHE A 25 13.25 -0.35 -4.06
N ILE A 26 13.49 0.96 -3.93
CA ILE A 26 13.76 1.83 -5.08
C ILE A 26 15.03 1.41 -5.81
N GLU A 27 16.06 1.01 -5.07
CA GLU A 27 17.34 0.59 -5.66
C GLU A 27 17.29 -0.81 -6.27
N THR A 28 16.64 -1.77 -5.60
CA THR A 28 16.78 -3.19 -5.90
C THR A 28 15.54 -3.82 -6.50
N ARG A 29 14.39 -3.18 -6.32
CA ARG A 29 13.05 -3.70 -6.65
C ARG A 29 12.75 -5.03 -5.95
N GLU A 30 13.31 -5.25 -4.77
CA GLU A 30 13.08 -6.45 -3.96
C GLU A 30 11.63 -6.53 -3.45
N SER A 31 10.96 -7.64 -3.75
CA SER A 31 9.54 -7.82 -3.45
C SER A 31 9.24 -7.85 -1.94
N ALA A 32 10.22 -8.26 -1.13
CA ALA A 32 10.11 -8.25 0.33
C ALA A 32 9.92 -6.84 0.90
N ASP A 33 10.57 -5.83 0.33
CA ASP A 33 10.55 -4.46 0.86
C ASP A 33 9.22 -3.76 0.60
N ILE A 34 8.70 -3.83 -0.63
CA ILE A 34 7.38 -3.26 -0.93
C ILE A 34 6.26 -3.98 -0.15
N ARG A 35 6.35 -5.30 0.03
CA ARG A 35 5.41 -6.04 0.89
C ARG A 35 5.50 -5.57 2.34
N TRP A 36 6.71 -5.34 2.85
CA TRP A 36 6.89 -4.80 4.19
C TRP A 36 6.28 -3.40 4.34
N LEU A 37 6.51 -2.51 3.37
CA LEU A 37 5.94 -1.15 3.36
C LEU A 37 4.41 -1.18 3.33
N LEU A 38 3.83 -2.00 2.45
CA LEU A 38 2.39 -2.19 2.36
C LEU A 38 1.80 -2.68 3.69
N LYS A 39 2.45 -3.66 4.33
CA LYS A 39 1.97 -4.27 5.58
C LYS A 39 2.09 -3.34 6.79
N ASN A 40 3.18 -2.58 6.90
CA ASN A 40 3.51 -1.86 8.14
C ASN A 40 3.22 -0.35 8.06
N SER A 41 3.24 0.22 6.86
CA SER A 41 3.27 1.68 6.68
C SER A 41 2.06 2.21 5.90
N VAL A 42 1.44 1.41 5.04
CA VAL A 42 0.21 1.79 4.31
C VAL A 42 -1.03 1.44 5.14
N LYS A 43 -1.99 2.37 5.23
CA LYS A 43 -3.21 2.20 6.04
C LYS A 43 -4.46 2.72 5.32
N ASN A 44 -5.60 2.12 5.61
CA ASN A 44 -6.91 2.65 5.19
C ASN A 44 -7.06 4.11 5.59
N GLY A 45 -7.69 4.90 4.70
CA GLY A 45 -7.86 6.34 4.86
C GLY A 45 -6.70 7.19 4.33
N MET A 46 -5.54 6.60 3.99
CA MET A 46 -4.46 7.35 3.32
C MET A 46 -4.90 7.84 1.94
N ASN A 47 -4.57 9.08 1.59
CA ASN A 47 -4.72 9.53 0.21
C ASN A 47 -3.57 8.99 -0.68
N LYS A 48 -3.71 9.10 -2.00
CA LYS A 48 -2.68 8.62 -2.94
C LYS A 48 -1.30 9.25 -2.71
N ALA A 49 -1.23 10.53 -2.34
CA ALA A 49 0.05 11.20 -2.12
C ALA A 49 0.77 10.64 -0.89
N ASP A 50 0.03 10.31 0.17
CA ASP A 50 0.59 9.64 1.35
C ASP A 50 1.11 8.25 1.00
N VAL A 51 0.36 7.48 0.19
CA VAL A 51 0.81 6.16 -0.28
C VAL A 51 2.06 6.29 -1.17
N ASN A 52 2.08 7.25 -2.10
CA ASN A 52 3.26 7.51 -2.93
C ASN A 52 4.49 7.84 -2.08
N ARG A 53 4.31 8.65 -1.03
CA ARG A 53 5.39 8.96 -0.09
C ARG A 53 5.88 7.70 0.62
N VAL A 54 4.96 6.84 1.07
CA VAL A 54 5.30 5.57 1.75
C VAL A 54 6.03 4.59 0.80
N LEU A 55 5.63 4.51 -0.46
CA LEU A 55 6.24 3.57 -1.41
C LEU A 55 7.45 4.15 -2.16
N GLY A 56 7.71 5.44 -2.04
CA GLY A 56 8.83 6.13 -2.68
C GLY A 56 8.65 6.36 -4.18
N GLU A 57 7.48 6.02 -4.74
CA GLU A 57 7.18 6.17 -6.16
C GLU A 57 5.71 6.51 -6.41
N ASP A 58 5.44 7.04 -7.60
CA ASP A 58 4.09 7.41 -7.99
C ASP A 58 3.29 6.21 -8.50
N GLY A 59 2.16 5.94 -7.86
CA GLY A 59 1.21 4.96 -8.37
C GLY A 59 0.55 5.43 -9.68
N GLU A 60 0.40 4.50 -10.63
CA GLU A 60 -0.27 4.72 -11.91
C GLU A 60 -1.75 4.37 -11.84
N ARG A 61 -2.61 5.08 -12.58
CA ARG A 61 -4.04 4.75 -12.63
C ARG A 61 -4.24 3.50 -13.49
N GLU A 62 -4.90 2.48 -12.93
CA GLU A 62 -5.41 1.35 -13.70
C GLU A 62 -6.81 1.69 -14.20
N PHE A 63 -7.03 1.59 -15.51
CA PHE A 63 -8.31 1.90 -16.15
C PHE A 63 -9.08 0.64 -16.55
N ASN A 64 -8.38 -0.50 -16.66
CA ASN A 64 -8.99 -1.81 -16.85
C ASN A 64 -9.28 -2.48 -15.50
N ASP A 65 -9.87 -1.72 -14.58
CA ASP A 65 -10.13 -2.12 -13.20
C ASP A 65 -11.51 -2.77 -12.99
N SER A 66 -12.33 -2.84 -14.05
CA SER A 66 -13.72 -3.31 -13.96
C SER A 66 -13.84 -4.74 -13.40
N ASN A 67 -12.91 -5.63 -13.75
CA ASN A 67 -12.91 -7.01 -13.22
C ASN A 67 -12.52 -7.05 -11.74
N LEU A 68 -11.62 -6.18 -11.30
CA LEU A 68 -11.19 -6.09 -9.90
C LEU A 68 -12.31 -5.48 -9.04
N LEU A 69 -12.99 -4.48 -9.58
CA LEU A 69 -14.13 -3.81 -8.92
C LEU A 69 -15.41 -4.66 -8.94
N ALA A 70 -15.52 -5.67 -9.81
CA ALA A 70 -16.65 -6.58 -9.86
C ALA A 70 -16.72 -7.55 -8.66
N ASN A 71 -15.75 -7.51 -7.75
CA ASN A 71 -15.69 -8.40 -6.59
C ASN A 71 -16.82 -8.14 -5.58
N GLU A 72 -17.83 -9.02 -5.61
CA GLU A 72 -18.94 -9.31 -4.68
C GLU A 72 -19.29 -8.25 -3.59
N GLY A 73 -19.45 -6.98 -4.00
CA GLY A 73 -19.99 -5.92 -3.14
C GLY A 73 -19.00 -5.21 -2.21
N LEU A 74 -17.69 -5.47 -2.35
CA LEU A 74 -16.65 -4.76 -1.60
C LEU A 74 -16.36 -3.37 -2.18
N TYR A 75 -16.36 -3.27 -3.51
CA TYR A 75 -16.01 -2.05 -4.23
C TYR A 75 -17.22 -1.46 -4.97
N ARG A 76 -17.16 -0.14 -5.16
CA ARG A 76 -18.10 0.61 -5.98
C ARG A 76 -17.55 0.76 -7.39
N ALA A 77 -18.45 0.93 -8.35
CA ALA A 77 -18.07 1.13 -9.75
C ALA A 77 -17.26 2.41 -10.01
N ASP A 78 -17.37 3.41 -9.12
CA ASP A 78 -16.64 4.68 -9.19
C ASP A 78 -15.36 4.71 -8.34
N ASP A 79 -15.05 3.61 -7.62
CA ASP A 79 -13.77 3.45 -6.95
C ASP A 79 -12.63 3.45 -8.00
N LYS A 80 -11.44 3.80 -7.52
CA LYS A 80 -10.26 4.03 -8.37
C LYS A 80 -9.15 3.08 -7.99
N VAL A 81 -8.64 2.33 -8.95
CA VAL A 81 -7.51 1.42 -8.72
C VAL A 81 -6.22 2.07 -9.19
N TYR A 82 -5.22 2.05 -8.32
CA TYR A 82 -3.86 2.49 -8.66
C TYR A 82 -2.87 1.35 -8.46
N ARG A 83 -1.79 1.38 -9.22
CA ARG A 83 -0.78 0.33 -9.30
C ARG A 83 0.60 0.88 -8.96
N TRP A 84 1.35 0.16 -8.13
CA TRP A 84 2.77 0.39 -7.82
C TRP A 84 3.62 -0.80 -8.26
N GLY A 85 4.93 -0.58 -8.44
CA GLY A 85 5.86 -1.52 -9.06
C GLY A 85 6.01 -1.31 -10.58
N PRO A 86 6.50 -2.32 -11.32
CA PRO A 86 6.72 -3.68 -10.86
C PRO A 86 7.92 -3.85 -9.91
N ASP A 87 7.89 -4.90 -9.10
CA ASP A 87 9.08 -5.42 -8.44
C ASP A 87 10.01 -6.12 -9.48
N ARG A 88 11.17 -6.60 -9.04
CA ARG A 88 12.15 -7.27 -9.93
C ARG A 88 11.62 -8.57 -10.54
N ASP A 89 10.61 -9.17 -9.93
CA ASP A 89 9.99 -10.42 -10.35
C ASP A 89 8.81 -10.15 -11.32
N GLY A 90 8.47 -8.87 -11.55
CA GLY A 90 7.40 -8.43 -12.44
C GLY A 90 6.04 -8.24 -11.76
N ASN A 91 5.95 -8.41 -10.44
CA ASN A 91 4.69 -8.25 -9.71
C ASN A 91 4.34 -6.78 -9.51
N SER A 92 3.06 -6.46 -9.64
CA SER A 92 2.54 -5.12 -9.37
C SER A 92 1.48 -5.18 -8.27
N TYR A 93 1.40 -4.10 -7.48
CA TYR A 93 0.55 -4.04 -6.30
C TYR A 93 -0.57 -3.05 -6.54
N MET A 94 -1.81 -3.57 -6.55
CA MET A 94 -3.01 -2.78 -6.85
C MET A 94 -3.74 -2.39 -5.56
N LEU A 95 -4.00 -1.09 -5.40
CA LEU A 95 -4.71 -0.54 -4.25
C LEU A 95 -5.96 0.21 -4.72
N VAL A 96 -7.06 0.07 -3.96
CA VAL A 96 -8.37 0.62 -4.31
C VAL A 96 -8.68 1.85 -3.45
N PHE A 97 -9.08 2.93 -4.11
CA PHE A 97 -9.38 4.22 -3.47
C PHE A 97 -10.82 4.62 -3.72
N ARG A 98 -11.51 5.04 -2.67
CA ARG A 98 -12.85 5.63 -2.72
C ARG A 98 -12.77 7.08 -2.28
N ASP A 99 -13.37 7.98 -3.05
CA ASP A 99 -13.37 9.42 -2.74
C ASP A 99 -11.96 9.96 -2.43
N GLY A 100 -10.94 9.42 -3.12
CA GLY A 100 -9.52 9.81 -2.96
C GLY A 100 -8.77 9.15 -1.80
N HIS A 101 -9.40 8.26 -1.03
CA HIS A 101 -8.81 7.62 0.15
C HIS A 101 -8.76 6.09 -0.02
N LEU A 102 -7.67 5.49 0.45
CA LEU A 102 -7.46 4.04 0.41
C LEU A 102 -8.53 3.32 1.23
N ILE A 103 -9.17 2.32 0.65
CA ILE A 103 -10.24 1.54 1.31
C ILE A 103 -9.94 0.05 1.47
N ASN A 104 -9.00 -0.50 0.70
CA ASN A 104 -8.82 -1.95 0.63
C ASN A 104 -7.70 -2.49 1.53
N PHE A 105 -7.58 -1.99 2.75
CA PHE A 105 -6.59 -2.51 3.69
C PHE A 105 -7.18 -2.82 5.07
N GLU A 106 -8.07 -3.82 5.08
CA GLU A 106 -8.28 -4.77 6.18
C GLU A 106 -8.52 -6.18 5.61
N ASN A 107 -7.59 -6.73 4.80
CA ASN A 107 -7.46 -8.19 4.56
C ASN A 107 -6.24 -8.66 3.74
N PHE A 108 -5.08 -7.99 3.83
CA PHE A 108 -3.87 -8.40 3.10
C PHE A 108 -2.87 -9.23 3.92
N SER A 109 -3.31 -9.93 4.97
CA SER A 109 -2.40 -10.78 5.77
C SER A 109 -2.35 -12.26 5.39
N ASP A 110 -3.33 -12.80 4.64
CA ASP A 110 -3.51 -14.26 4.60
C ASP A 110 -3.17 -14.92 3.25
N GLU A 111 -2.82 -14.17 2.19
CA GLU A 111 -2.58 -14.73 0.84
C GLU A 111 -1.12 -14.66 0.34
N TRP A 112 -0.18 -14.11 1.12
CA TRP A 112 1.20 -13.89 0.67
C TRP A 112 2.28 -14.66 1.46
N ASP A 113 1.84 -15.59 2.32
CA ASP A 113 2.69 -16.49 3.12
C ASP A 113 2.75 -17.93 2.54
N GLU A 114 2.31 -18.17 1.29
CA GLU A 114 2.49 -19.44 0.57
C GLU A 114 3.69 -19.44 -0.39
#